data_AF-A0A527DRA7-F1
#
_entry.id   AF-A0A527DRA7-F1
#
_cell.length_a   1.000
_cell.length_b   1.000
_cell.length_c   1.000
_cell.angle_alpha   90.00
_cell.angle_beta   90.00
_cell.angle_gamma   90.00
#
_symmetry.space_group_name_H-M   'P 1'
#
loop_
_entity.id
_entity.type
_entity.pdbx_description
1 polymer ?
#
loop_
_entity_poly.entity_id
_entity_poly.type
_entity_poly.pdbx_seq_one_letter_code
_entity_poly.pdbx_strand_id
1 'polypeptide(L)' 'MTTKPLPELPVSAVLPALHEALGHGNSAVLVAPPGAGKTTLVPLALLDTPWLGAGKIILLEPRRL' A
#
# COMPACT_ATOMS: atom_id res chain seq x y z
N MET A 1 -3.07 17.33 -6.57
CA MET A 1 -2.77 16.40 -7.66
C MET A 1 -4.04 15.60 -7.95
N THR A 2 -4.42 15.44 -9.21
CA THR A 2 -5.65 14.74 -9.61
C THR A 2 -5.54 13.26 -9.25
N THR A 3 -6.18 12.84 -8.16
CA THR A 3 -6.23 11.43 -7.73
C THR A 3 -7.04 10.63 -8.75
N LYS A 4 -6.35 9.94 -9.65
CA LYS A 4 -7.00 8.93 -10.50
C LYS A 4 -7.54 7.84 -9.58
N PRO A 5 -8.82 7.46 -9.67
CA PRO A 5 -9.36 6.39 -8.84
C PRO A 5 -8.56 5.11 -9.11
N LEU A 6 -8.10 4.49 -8.03
CA LEU A 6 -7.41 3.21 -8.09
C LEU A 6 -8.43 2.10 -8.40
N PRO A 7 -8.03 1.06 -9.16
CA PRO A 7 -8.92 -0.07 -9.44
C PRO A 7 -9.26 -0.84 -8.16
N GLU A 8 -10.46 -1.40 -8.08
CA GLU A 8 -10.82 -2.32 -7.01
C GLU A 8 -10.13 -3.67 -7.20
N LEU A 9 -9.22 -3.99 -6.28
CA LEU A 9 -8.58 -5.30 -6.16
C LEU A 9 -8.91 -5.94 -4.80
N PRO A 10 -8.75 -7.26 -4.62
CA PRO A 10 -9.07 -7.92 -3.35
C PRO A 10 -8.36 -7.32 -2.12
N VAL A 11 -7.14 -6.76 -2.29
CA VAL A 11 -6.41 -6.08 -1.20
C VAL A 11 -7.07 -4.76 -0.75
N SER A 12 -7.99 -4.18 -1.52
CA SER A 12 -8.64 -2.89 -1.19
C SER A 12 -9.36 -2.94 0.15
N ALA A 13 -9.96 -4.10 0.49
CA ALA A 13 -10.70 -4.30 1.73
C ALA A 13 -9.82 -4.15 3.00
N VAL A 14 -8.50 -4.34 2.90
CA VAL A 14 -7.58 -4.24 4.03
C VAL A 14 -6.81 -2.92 4.08
N LEU A 15 -6.95 -2.05 3.07
CA LEU A 15 -6.24 -0.77 3.02
C LEU A 15 -6.59 0.16 4.19
N PRO A 16 -7.85 0.32 4.63
CA PRO A 16 -8.15 1.19 5.76
C PRO A 16 -7.43 0.78 7.06
N ALA A 17 -7.43 -0.52 7.38
CA ALA A 17 -6.73 -1.05 8.54
C ALA A 17 -5.20 -0.89 8.42
N LEU A 18 -4.65 -1.04 7.20
CA LEU A 18 -3.23 -0.80 6.95
C LEU A 18 -2.85 0.67 7.18
N HIS A 19 -3.68 1.61 6.73
CA HIS A 19 -3.47 3.04 6.95
C HIS A 19 -3.45 3.39 8.43
N GLU A 20 -4.40 2.85 9.20
CA GLU A 20 -4.47 3.06 10.65
C GLU A 20 -3.23 2.51 11.36
N ALA A 21 -2.82 1.28 11.03
CA ALA A 21 -1.65 0.64 11.63
C ALA A 21 -0.35 1.40 11.36
N LEU A 22 -0.15 1.87 10.12
CA LEU A 22 1.03 2.68 9.74
C LEU A 22 0.93 4.14 10.18
N GLY A 23 -0.27 4.65 10.43
CA GLY A 23 -0.47 6.00 10.98
C GLY A 23 -0.10 6.12 12.45
N HIS A 24 -0.26 5.04 13.23
CA HIS A 24 0.04 5.00 14.66
C HIS A 24 1.33 4.25 15.01
N GLY A 25 1.93 3.56 14.04
CA GLY A 25 3.11 2.74 14.25
C GLY A 25 4.06 2.79 13.07
N ASN A 26 5.13 2.01 13.14
CA ASN A 26 6.26 2.10 12.21
C ASN A 26 6.27 0.91 11.22
N SER A 27 5.39 -0.07 11.42
CA SER A 27 5.44 -1.35 10.73
C SER A 27 4.07 -2.04 10.77
N ALA A 28 3.73 -2.76 9.70
CA ALA A 28 2.54 -3.58 9.62
C ALA A 28 2.84 -4.85 8.80
N VAL A 29 2.16 -5.95 9.12
CA VAL A 29 2.22 -7.19 8.33
C VAL A 29 0.90 -7.35 7.58
N LEU A 30 0.96 -7.29 6.25
CA LEU A 30 -0.19 -7.50 5.39
C LEU A 30 -0.19 -8.92 4.84
N VAL A 31 -1.24 -9.67 5.15
CA VAL A 31 -1.49 -10.99 4.56
C VAL A 31 -2.66 -10.88 3.59
N ALA A 32 -2.44 -11.27 2.34
CA ALA A 32 -3.52 -11.44 1.38
C ALA A 32 -3.20 -12.61 0.43
N PRO A 33 -4.20 -13.24 -0.21
CA PRO A 33 -3.98 -14.33 -1.17
C PRO A 33 -3.06 -13.94 -2.34
N PRO A 34 -2.38 -14.90 -3.00
CA PRO A 34 -1.69 -14.66 -4.27
C PRO A 34 -2.64 -14.00 -5.29
N GLY A 35 -2.13 -13.06 -6.10
CA GLY A 35 -2.95 -12.32 -7.06
C GLY A 35 -3.89 -11.25 -6.49
N ALA A 36 -3.94 -11.05 -5.16
CA ALA A 36 -4.80 -10.03 -4.53
C ALA A 36 -4.45 -8.56 -4.86
N GLY A 37 -3.37 -8.31 -5.60
CA GLY A 37 -2.92 -6.96 -5.95
C GLY A 37 -2.05 -6.28 -4.90
N LYS A 38 -1.45 -7.03 -3.96
CA LYS A 38 -0.63 -6.50 -2.85
C LYS A 38 0.48 -5.57 -3.32
N THR A 39 1.36 -6.06 -4.19
CA THR A 39 2.48 -5.29 -4.75
C THR A 39 2.02 -4.12 -5.63
N THR A 40 0.86 -4.25 -6.27
CA THR A 40 0.35 -3.26 -7.22
C THR A 40 -0.32 -2.09 -6.52
N LEU A 41 -1.26 -2.37 -5.62
CA LEU A 41 -2.16 -1.35 -5.08
C LEU A 41 -1.69 -0.78 -3.73
N VAL A 42 -1.02 -1.58 -2.89
CA VAL A 42 -0.60 -1.11 -1.57
C VAL A 42 0.37 0.08 -1.66
N PRO A 43 1.46 0.05 -2.46
CA PRO A 43 2.36 1.19 -2.55
C PRO A 43 1.63 2.45 -3.05
N LEU A 44 0.77 2.30 -4.07
CA LEU A 44 0.01 3.41 -4.64
C LEU A 44 -0.95 4.03 -3.63
N ALA A 45 -1.65 3.22 -2.86
CA ALA A 45 -2.57 3.68 -1.82
C ALA A 45 -1.84 4.45 -0.71
N LEU A 46 -0.56 4.13 -0.45
CA LEU A 46 0.24 4.80 0.58
C LEU A 46 0.91 6.10 0.11
N LEU A 47 0.91 6.42 -1.19
CA LEU A 47 1.57 7.61 -1.74
C LEU A 47 0.99 8.92 -1.20
N ASP A 48 -0.31 8.94 -0.89
CA ASP A 48 -1.00 10.13 -0.41
C ASP A 48 -1.09 10.19 1.13
N THR A 49 -0.32 9.36 1.84
CA THR A 49 -0.37 9.33 3.31
C THR A 49 0.36 10.53 3.93
N PRO A 50 -0.21 11.16 4.98
CA PRO A 50 0.41 12.33 5.60
C PRO A 50 1.80 12.05 6.19
N TRP A 51 2.01 10.83 6.71
CA TRP A 51 3.27 10.42 7.33
C TRP A 51 4.39 10.18 6.30
N LEU A 52 4.06 9.98 5.03
CA LEU A 52 5.07 9.84 3.97
C LEU A 52 5.66 11.20 3.59
N GLY A 53 4.84 12.26 3.54
CA GLY A 53 5.27 13.60 3.17
C GLY A 53 6.01 13.64 1.82
N ALA A 54 7.22 14.20 1.81
CA ALA A 54 8.11 14.22 0.63
C ALA A 54 8.98 12.95 0.50
N GLY A 55 8.69 11.92 1.27
CA GLY A 55 9.39 10.64 1.28
C GLY A 55 9.17 9.82 0.02
N LYS A 56 9.84 8.67 -0.05
CA LYS A 56 9.74 7.72 -1.16
C LYS A 56 9.40 6.35 -0.62
N ILE A 57 8.58 5.61 -1.37
CA ILE A 57 8.30 4.20 -1.08
C ILE A 57 9.31 3.35 -1.84
N ILE A 58 10.01 2.47 -1.13
CA ILE A 58 10.89 1.45 -1.70
C ILE A 58 10.14 0.13 -1.66
N LEU A 59 9.87 -0.45 -2.83
CA LEU A 59 9.25 -1.76 -2.96
C LEU A 59 10.33 -2.79 -3.29
N LEU A 60 10.53 -3.75 -2.39
CA LEU A 60 11.50 -4.83 -2.56
C LEU A 60 10.79 -6.11 -3.03
N GLU A 61 11.28 -6.73 -4.08
CA GLU A 61 10.78 -8.02 -4.58
C GLU A 61 11.91 -9.07 -4.60
N PRO A 62 11.61 -10.34 -4.28
CA PRO A 62 12.64 -11.36 -4.06
C PRO A 62 13.41 -11.77 -5.32
N ARG A 63 12.87 -11.49 -6.52
CA ARG A 63 13.48 -11.89 -7.80
C ARG A 63 13.38 -10.73 -8.78
N ARG A 64 14.43 -10.57 -9.58
CA ARG A 64 14.38 -9.79 -10.82
C ARG A 64 13.79 -10.69 -11.90
N LEU A 65 12.76 -10.22 -12.59
CA LEU A 65 12.29 -10.83 -13.85
C LEU A 65 13.31 -10.58 -14.96
#